data_AF-A0AAD5G9K6-F1
#
_entry.id   AF-A0AAD5G9K6-F1
#
_cell.length_a   1.000
_cell.length_b   1.000
_cell.length_c   1.000
_cell.angle_alpha   90.00
_cell.angle_beta   90.00
_cell.angle_gamma   90.00
#
_symmetry.space_group_name_H-M   'P 1'
#
loop_
_entity.id
_entity.type
_entity.pdbx_description
1 polymer ?
#
loop_
_entity_poly.entity_id
_entity_poly.type
_entity_poly.pdbx_seq_one_letter_code
_entity_poly.pdbx_strand_id
1 'polypeptide(L)'
;MENEKQNKKLKILCLHGFRNSGAILQEQVETWPQSLLQKLDLFFMDGPYPAQGKSGVDGIYEPPFYEWFQADQEYKEFYNFEECLEKIQEFMVAHGPFDGILGFSQVHSVP
;
A
#
# COMPACT_ATOMS: atom_id res chain seq x y z
N MET A 1 29.55 -0.22 19.25
CA MET A 1 28.39 0.53 18.71
C MET A 1 28.05 0.16 17.26
N GLU A 2 28.72 -0.80 16.63
CA GLU A 2 28.35 -1.31 15.28
C GLU A 2 27.29 -2.43 15.32
N ASN A 3 27.18 -3.18 16.43
CA ASN A 3 26.27 -4.33 16.52
C ASN A 3 24.77 -3.98 16.66
N GLU A 4 24.41 -2.74 16.99
CA GLU A 4 23.00 -2.33 17.07
C GLU A 4 22.38 -2.03 15.69
N LYS A 5 23.19 -1.62 14.70
CA LYS A 5 22.69 -1.33 13.34
C LYS A 5 22.40 -2.59 12.51
N GLN A 6 22.96 -3.74 12.87
CA GLN A 6 22.77 -4.98 12.11
C GLN A 6 21.46 -5.72 12.43
N ASN A 7 20.72 -5.29 13.46
CA ASN A 7 19.51 -5.97 13.93
C ASN A 7 18.23 -5.12 13.89
N LYS A 8 18.31 -3.87 13.39
CA LYS A 8 17.10 -3.05 13.23
C LYS A 8 16.40 -3.46 11.93
N LYS A 9 15.16 -3.93 12.05
CA LYS A 9 14.30 -4.15 10.88
C LYS A 9 13.97 -2.82 10.20
N LEU A 10 13.89 -2.84 8.87
CA LEU A 10 13.44 -1.70 8.08
C LEU A 10 11.92 -1.58 8.18
N LYS A 11 11.45 -0.41 8.59
CA LYS A 11 10.01 -0.12 8.67
C LYS A 11 9.51 0.33 7.31
N ILE A 12 8.68 -0.47 6.65
CA ILE A 12 8.20 -0.19 5.30
C ILE A 12 6.69 0.04 5.31
N LEU A 13 6.26 1.16 4.74
CA LEU A 13 4.84 1.41 4.45
C LEU A 13 4.47 0.72 3.12
N CYS A 14 3.46 -0.14 3.14
CA CYS A 14 3.03 -0.96 2.03
C CYS A 14 1.67 -0.47 1.50
N LEU A 15 1.65 -0.04 0.25
CA LEU A 15 0.49 0.56 -0.41
C LEU A 15 0.06 -0.32 -1.59
N HIS A 16 -1.15 -0.87 -1.52
CA HIS A 16 -1.66 -1.82 -2.52
C HIS A 16 -1.92 -1.16 -3.89
N GLY A 17 -2.11 -1.97 -4.93
CA GLY A 17 -2.44 -1.48 -6.28
C GLY A 17 -3.92 -1.16 -6.50
N PHE A 18 -4.25 -0.71 -7.72
CA PHE A 18 -5.62 -0.33 -8.09
C PHE A 18 -6.62 -1.44 -7.80
N ARG A 19 -7.72 -1.10 -7.12
CA ARG A 19 -8.81 -2.03 -6.78
C ARG A 19 -8.31 -3.28 -6.10
N ASN A 20 -7.44 -3.11 -5.11
CA ASN A 20 -6.88 -4.18 -4.31
C ASN A 20 -7.02 -3.83 -2.81
N SER A 21 -6.41 -4.57 -1.90
CA SER A 21 -6.37 -4.23 -0.48
C SER A 21 -4.98 -4.46 0.12
N GLY A 22 -4.72 -3.82 1.25
CA GLY A 22 -3.52 -4.03 2.05
C GLY A 22 -3.39 -5.48 2.50
N ALA A 23 -4.50 -6.15 2.82
CA ALA A 23 -4.51 -7.56 3.18
C ALA A 23 -4.05 -8.47 2.04
N ILE A 24 -4.47 -8.18 0.80
CA ILE A 24 -4.05 -8.94 -0.38
C ILE A 24 -2.56 -8.68 -0.67
N LEU A 25 -2.10 -7.43 -0.56
CA LEU A 25 -0.67 -7.12 -0.67
C LEU A 25 0.15 -7.85 0.41
N GLN A 26 -0.38 -7.96 1.63
CA GLN A 26 0.26 -8.71 2.70
C GLN A 26 0.43 -10.18 2.32
N GLU A 27 -0.65 -10.85 1.87
CA GLU A 27 -0.56 -12.25 1.43
C GLU A 27 0.46 -12.44 0.31
N GLN A 28 0.50 -11.52 -0.66
CA GLN A 28 1.49 -11.53 -1.74
C GLN A 28 2.93 -11.40 -1.23
N VAL A 29 3.17 -10.50 -0.27
CA VAL A 29 4.50 -10.28 0.33
C VAL A 29 4.91 -11.44 1.24
N GLU A 30 3.98 -12.13 1.89
CA GLU A 30 4.26 -13.30 2.73
C GLU A 30 4.87 -14.48 1.94
N THR A 31 4.75 -14.47 0.60
CA THR A 31 5.43 -15.44 -0.27
C THR A 31 6.94 -15.21 -0.42
N TRP A 32 7.46 -14.07 0.05
CA TRP A 32 8.88 -13.74 -0.05
C TRP A 32 9.75 -14.61 0.87
N PRO A 33 11.06 -14.71 0.59
CA PRO A 33 11.97 -15.47 1.44
C PRO A 33 11.92 -15.00 2.91
N GLN A 34 11.79 -15.94 3.84
CA GLN A 34 11.75 -15.66 5.29
C GLN A 34 12.97 -14.86 5.77
N SER A 35 14.15 -15.10 5.19
CA SER A 35 15.37 -14.35 5.48
C SER A 35 15.29 -12.85 5.13
N LEU A 36 14.41 -12.49 4.19
CA LEU A 36 14.08 -11.10 3.87
C LEU A 36 13.02 -10.56 4.82
N LEU A 37 11.92 -11.29 5.03
CA LEU A 37 10.81 -10.87 5.90
C LEU A 37 11.26 -10.60 7.34
N GLN A 38 12.22 -11.38 7.86
CA GLN A 38 12.78 -11.16 9.20
C GLN A 38 13.54 -9.84 9.34
N LYS A 39 13.87 -9.16 8.24
CA LYS A 39 14.55 -7.86 8.21
C LYS A 39 13.59 -6.69 8.04
N LEU A 40 12.28 -6.95 7.90
CA LEU A 40 11.28 -5.94 7.58
C LEU A 40 10.20 -5.89 8.66
N ASP A 41 9.76 -4.69 9.01
CA ASP A 41 8.51 -4.43 9.71
C ASP A 41 7.56 -3.74 8.72
N LEU A 42 6.57 -4.48 8.24
CA LEU A 42 5.69 -4.08 7.14
C LEU A 42 4.36 -3.54 7.67
N PHE A 43 3.91 -2.41 7.14
CA PHE A 43 2.66 -1.75 7.51
C PHE A 43 1.77 -1.64 6.28
N PHE A 44 0.73 -2.45 6.18
CA PHE A 44 -0.19 -2.46 5.05
C PHE A 44 -1.34 -1.50 5.30
N MET A 45 -1.56 -0.58 4.36
CA MET A 45 -2.63 0.41 4.42
C MET A 45 -3.61 0.18 3.27
N ASP A 46 -4.90 0.28 3.57
CA ASP A 46 -5.97 0.31 2.58
C ASP A 46 -6.17 1.73 2.02
N GLY A 47 -6.49 1.79 0.74
CA GLY A 47 -6.94 3.01 0.09
C GLY A 47 -8.22 3.55 0.74
N PRO A 48 -8.38 4.89 0.83
CA PRO A 48 -9.51 5.48 1.54
C PRO A 48 -10.86 5.28 0.84
N TYR A 49 -10.88 4.90 -0.44
CA TYR A 49 -12.11 4.76 -1.21
C TYR A 49 -12.40 3.31 -1.58
N PRO A 50 -13.63 2.82 -1.40
CA PRO A 50 -14.04 1.53 -1.96
C PRO A 50 -13.94 1.52 -3.49
N ALA A 51 -13.56 0.38 -4.06
CA ALA A 51 -13.48 0.20 -5.50
C ALA A 51 -14.84 0.40 -6.17
N GLN A 52 -14.89 1.23 -7.22
CA GLN A 52 -16.13 1.55 -7.96
C GLN A 52 -16.40 0.60 -9.15
N GLY A 53 -15.52 -0.36 -9.40
CA GLY A 53 -15.69 -1.29 -10.50
C GLY A 53 -14.93 -2.59 -10.29
N LYS A 54 -14.89 -3.41 -11.34
CA LYS A 54 -14.28 -4.74 -11.29
C LYS A 54 -12.79 -4.63 -10.94
N SER A 55 -12.36 -5.49 -10.02
CA SER A 55 -10.95 -5.68 -9.72
C SER A 55 -10.33 -6.75 -10.64
N GLY A 56 -9.04 -6.58 -10.97
CA GLY A 56 -8.27 -7.63 -11.65
C GLY A 56 -8.04 -8.88 -10.78
N VAL A 57 -8.25 -8.77 -9.46
CA VAL A 57 -8.12 -9.88 -8.51
C VAL A 57 -9.45 -10.53 -8.13
N ASP A 58 -10.56 -10.06 -8.72
CA ASP A 58 -11.89 -10.60 -8.49
C ASP A 58 -12.00 -12.06 -8.94
N GLY A 59 -12.51 -12.93 -8.07
CA GLY A 59 -12.56 -14.40 -8.25
C GLY A 59 -11.27 -15.14 -7.88
N ILE A 60 -10.19 -14.41 -7.54
CA ILE A 60 -9.00 -14.97 -6.88
C ILE A 60 -9.02 -14.59 -5.40
N TYR A 61 -9.38 -13.33 -5.11
CA TYR A 61 -9.52 -12.78 -3.78
C TYR A 61 -10.95 -12.29 -3.55
N GLU A 62 -11.39 -12.34 -2.30
CA GLU A 62 -12.68 -11.81 -1.88
C GLU A 62 -12.57 -10.31 -1.56
N PRO A 63 -13.63 -9.51 -1.80
CA PRO A 63 -13.70 -8.11 -1.38
C PRO A 63 -13.63 -7.97 0.16
N PRO A 64 -13.33 -6.76 0.69
CA PRO A 64 -13.34 -5.46 0.02
C PRO A 64 -12.07 -5.14 -0.78
N PHE A 65 -12.27 -4.34 -1.84
CA PHE A 65 -11.20 -3.74 -2.63
C PHE A 65 -11.29 -2.22 -2.54
N TYR A 66 -10.15 -1.56 -2.67
CA TYR A 66 -10.02 -0.12 -2.48
C TYR A 66 -9.23 0.54 -3.62
N GLU A 67 -9.42 1.85 -3.73
CA GLU A 67 -8.74 2.76 -4.64
C GLU A 67 -8.13 3.90 -3.83
N TRP A 68 -6.93 4.33 -4.21
CA TRP A 68 -6.27 5.47 -3.56
C TRP A 68 -6.93 6.80 -3.94
N PHE A 69 -7.18 6.96 -5.23
CA PHE A 69 -7.94 8.06 -5.82
C PHE A 69 -8.80 7.48 -6.94
N GLN A 70 -9.85 8.20 -7.33
CA GLN A 70 -10.88 7.68 -8.21
C GLN A 70 -10.88 8.44 -9.53
N ALA A 71 -11.46 7.81 -10.56
CA ALA A 71 -11.68 8.44 -11.84
C ALA A 71 -13.14 8.26 -12.26
N ASP A 72 -13.61 9.11 -13.18
CA ASP A 72 -14.88 8.88 -13.84
C ASP A 72 -14.83 7.58 -14.66
N GLN A 73 -16.00 7.10 -15.13
CA GLN A 73 -16.09 5.82 -15.85
C GLN A 73 -15.24 5.79 -17.13
N GLU A 74 -14.96 6.96 -17.72
CA GLU A 74 -14.16 7.11 -18.92
C GLU A 74 -12.67 7.39 -18.64
N TYR A 75 -12.26 7.46 -17.37
CA TYR A 75 -10.90 7.80 -16.92
C TYR A 75 -10.35 9.13 -17.50
N LYS A 76 -11.23 10.11 -17.68
CA LYS A 76 -10.93 11.46 -18.15
C LYS A 76 -10.70 12.43 -17.00
N GLU A 77 -11.39 12.24 -15.88
CA GLU A 77 -11.29 13.11 -14.71
C GLU A 77 -10.90 12.27 -13.49
N PHE A 78 -9.86 12.72 -12.78
CA PHE A 78 -9.40 12.13 -11.54
C PHE A 78 -9.78 13.03 -10.38
N TYR A 79 -10.26 12.42 -9.30
CA TYR A 79 -10.70 13.14 -8.10
C TYR A 79 -10.25 12.40 -6.84
N ASN A 80 -10.31 13.10 -5.71
CA ASN A 80 -9.92 12.62 -4.38
C ASN A 80 -8.40 12.36 -4.16
N PHE A 81 -7.54 12.85 -5.05
CA PHE A 81 -6.10 12.63 -4.97
C PHE A 81 -5.45 13.37 -3.79
N GLU A 82 -5.86 14.61 -3.53
CA GLU A 82 -5.29 15.42 -2.44
C GLU A 82 -5.64 14.84 -1.07
N GLU A 83 -6.89 14.44 -0.87
CA GLU A 83 -7.38 13.79 0.35
C GLU A 83 -6.69 12.43 0.57
N CYS A 84 -6.40 11.70 -0.51
CA CYS A 84 -5.61 10.48 -0.44
C CYS A 84 -4.19 10.75 0.08
N LEU A 85 -3.52 11.79 -0.44
CA LEU A 85 -2.18 12.15 0.02
C LEU A 85 -2.20 12.57 1.48
N GLU A 86 -3.20 13.34 1.91
CA GLU A 86 -3.38 13.72 3.32
C GLU A 86 -3.52 12.48 4.21
N LYS A 87 -4.35 11.49 3.82
CA LYS A 87 -4.51 10.24 4.56
C LYS A 87 -3.21 9.45 4.70
N ILE A 88 -2.40 9.37 3.63
CA ILE A 88 -1.09 8.71 3.69
C ILE A 88 -0.15 9.50 4.61
N GLN A 89 -0.13 10.83 4.54
CA GLN A 89 0.70 11.66 5.39
C GLN A 89 0.32 11.53 6.88
N GLU A 90 -0.97 11.57 7.20
CA GLU A 90 -1.48 11.33 8.56
C GLU A 90 -1.02 9.97 9.09
N PHE A 91 -1.13 8.93 8.26
CA PHE A 91 -0.67 7.58 8.61
C PHE A 91 0.85 7.54 8.85
N MET A 92 1.62 8.21 7.99
CA MET A 92 3.08 8.32 8.09
C MET A 92 3.51 9.03 9.37
N VAL A 93 2.82 10.11 9.76
CA VAL A 93 3.09 10.84 11.00
C VAL A 93 2.73 9.98 12.22
N ALA A 94 1.60 9.29 12.19
CA ALA A 94 1.12 8.50 13.32
C ALA A 94 1.92 7.20 13.57
N HIS A 95 2.40 6.55 12.51
CA HIS A 95 3.04 5.23 12.60
C HIS A 95 4.53 5.24 12.22
N GLY A 96 5.06 6.36 11.75
CA GLY A 96 6.46 6.51 11.37
C GLY A 96 7.44 6.60 12.55
N PRO A 97 8.71 6.96 12.29
CA PRO A 97 9.27 7.17 10.96
C PRO A 97 9.35 5.85 10.17
N PHE A 98 9.06 5.93 8.87
CA PHE A 98 9.24 4.82 7.93
C PHE A 98 10.63 4.92 7.27
N ASP A 99 11.28 3.78 7.09
CA ASP A 99 12.58 3.67 6.40
C ASP A 99 12.40 3.54 4.87
N GLY A 100 11.19 3.22 4.39
CA GLY A 100 10.87 3.14 2.97
C GLY A 100 9.38 2.93 2.67
N ILE A 101 9.03 2.96 1.38
CA ILE A 101 7.68 2.71 0.87
C ILE A 101 7.76 1.59 -0.18
N LEU A 102 6.83 0.64 -0.08
CA LEU A 102 6.56 -0.39 -1.09
C LEU A 102 5.19 -0.11 -1.69
N GLY A 103 5.14 0.28 -2.96
CA GLY A 103 3.90 0.54 -3.68
C GLY A 103 3.80 -0.30 -4.96
N PHE A 104 2.59 -0.70 -5.34
CA PHE A 104 2.35 -1.40 -6.61
C PHE A 104 1.39 -0.61 -7.52
N SER A 105 1.79 -0.39 -8.78
CA SER A 105 0.96 0.15 -9.88
C SER A 105 0.26 1.49 -9.64
N GLN A 106 -0.90 1.57 -8.95
CA GLN A 106 -1.66 2.82 -8.77
C GLN A 106 -0.93 3.86 -7.92
N VAL A 107 -0.11 3.40 -6.99
CA VAL A 107 0.68 4.27 -6.12
C VAL A 107 1.90 4.85 -6.87
N HIS A 108 2.29 4.22 -7.99
CA HIS A 108 3.44 4.66 -8.79
C HIS A 108 3.10 5.79 -9.77
N SER A 109 1.81 6.09 -9.99
CA SER A 109 1.39 7.27 -10.76
C SER A 109 1.46 8.53 -9.89
N VAL A 110 2.68 8.94 -9.54
CA VAL A 110 2.99 10.30 -9.11
C VAL A 110 3.88 10.88 -10.21
N PRO A 111 3.49 12.00 -10.87
CA PRO A 111 4.34 12.66 -11.86
C PRO A 111 5.64 13.21 -11.24
#